data_AF-A0A7W8CN24-F1
#
_entry.id   AF-A0A7W8CN24-F1
#
_cell.length_a   1.000
_cell.length_b   1.000
_cell.length_c   1.000
_cell.angle_alpha   90.00
_cell.angle_beta   90.00
_cell.angle_gamma   90.00
#
_symmetry.space_group_name_H-M   'P 1'
#
loop_
_entity.id
_entity.type
_entity.pdbx_description
1 polymer ?
#
loop_
_entity_poly.entity_id
_entity_poly.type
_entity_poly.pdbx_seq_one_letter_code
_entity_poly.pdbx_strand_id
1 'polypeptide(L)'
;MSSDAFEATYAPAVGPLRLGNWECTDASTRPGPQARNYQATIAIGDRISTSKATASGPLAALTAMLYDRGVAVEMLKFHQLRGDDGIATFIRGTDGAHDEWAMGWAPDATQSALRAVIACANRLSAA
;
A
#
# COMPACT_ATOMS: atom_id res chain seq x y z
N MET A 1 -12.86 12.24 18.19
CA MET A 1 -11.55 12.28 17.51
C MET A 1 -11.60 13.38 16.47
N SER A 2 -10.59 14.24 16.38
CA SER A 2 -10.48 15.26 15.32
C SER A 2 -10.02 14.64 13.99
N SER A 3 -10.14 15.38 12.88
CA SER A 3 -9.62 14.92 11.57
C SER A 3 -8.13 14.62 11.63
N ASP A 4 -7.34 15.55 12.18
CA ASP A 4 -5.88 15.37 12.30
C ASP A 4 -5.52 14.14 13.13
N ALA A 5 -6.25 13.88 14.22
CA ALA A 5 -6.03 12.70 15.05
C ALA A 5 -6.41 11.41 14.31
N PHE A 6 -7.45 11.43 13.47
CA PHE A 6 -7.82 10.31 12.62
C PHE A 6 -6.73 10.04 11.58
N GLU A 7 -6.27 11.06 10.86
CA GLU A 7 -5.22 10.92 9.84
C GLU A 7 -3.89 10.46 10.43
N ALA A 8 -3.47 11.04 11.57
CA ALA A 8 -2.27 10.60 12.27
C ALA A 8 -2.35 9.13 12.70
N THR A 9 -3.54 8.64 13.03
CA THR A 9 -3.76 7.25 13.46
C THR A 9 -3.80 6.31 12.25
N TYR A 10 -4.68 6.57 11.28
CA TYR A 10 -5.00 5.60 10.23
C TYR A 10 -4.24 5.81 8.94
N ALA A 11 -3.67 7.00 8.71
CA ALA A 11 -2.86 7.32 7.53
C ALA A 11 -1.46 7.84 7.93
N PRO A 12 -0.72 7.16 8.83
CA PRO A 12 0.58 7.64 9.29
C PRO A 12 1.53 7.83 8.10
N ALA A 13 1.93 9.08 7.89
CA ALA A 13 2.89 9.45 6.84
C ALA A 13 4.34 9.06 7.18
N VAL A 14 4.59 8.71 8.44
CA VAL A 14 5.89 8.34 8.99
C VAL A 14 5.83 6.94 9.58
N GLY A 15 6.86 6.16 9.32
CA GLY A 15 7.02 4.79 9.79
C GLY A 15 8.29 4.15 9.24
N PRO A 16 8.71 3.00 9.79
CA PRO A 16 9.90 2.30 9.33
C PRO A 16 9.79 1.84 7.87
N LEU A 17 8.58 1.50 7.39
CA LEU A 17 8.31 1.18 5.99
C LEU A 17 7.90 2.44 5.22
N ARG A 18 8.62 2.73 4.14
CA ARG A 18 8.31 3.85 3.23
C ARG A 18 8.34 3.38 1.79
N LEU A 19 7.39 3.89 1.01
CA LEU A 19 7.31 3.68 -0.44
C LEU A 19 7.79 4.93 -1.16
N GLY A 20 8.82 4.78 -1.99
CA GLY A 20 9.33 5.80 -2.89
C GLY A 20 8.69 5.71 -4.27
N ASN A 21 9.51 5.81 -5.33
CA ASN A 21 9.03 5.69 -6.71
C ASN A 21 8.23 4.39 -6.91
N TRP A 22 7.13 4.48 -7.64
CA TRP A 22 6.27 3.36 -8.02
C TRP A 22 5.93 3.47 -9.50
N GLU A 23 6.12 2.40 -10.26
CA GLU A 23 5.72 2.36 -11.67
C GLU A 23 5.23 0.98 -12.11
N CYS A 24 4.34 0.98 -13.11
CA CYS A 24 4.06 -0.17 -13.96
C CYS A 24 4.99 -0.10 -15.17
N THR A 25 5.93 -1.04 -15.29
CA THR A 25 6.98 -1.04 -16.33
C THR A 25 6.53 -1.57 -17.69
N ASP A 26 5.34 -2.18 -17.78
CA ASP A 26 4.85 -2.72 -19.04
C ASP A 26 4.32 -1.64 -19.98
N ALA A 27 4.76 -1.70 -21.23
CA ALA A 27 4.34 -0.79 -22.29
C ALA A 27 2.98 -1.16 -22.93
N SER A 28 2.48 -2.38 -22.71
CA SER A 28 1.31 -2.90 -23.44
C SER A 28 0.00 -2.74 -22.67
N THR A 29 -0.97 -2.08 -23.30
CA THR A 29 -2.30 -1.79 -22.76
C THR A 29 -3.35 -2.83 -23.16
N ARG A 30 -2.95 -4.10 -23.40
CA ARG A 30 -3.93 -5.13 -23.78
C ARG A 30 -5.04 -5.17 -22.73
N PRO A 31 -6.32 -4.95 -23.13
CA PRO A 31 -7.42 -5.02 -22.19
C PRO A 31 -7.55 -6.44 -21.64
N GLY A 32 -7.79 -6.56 -20.34
CA GLY A 32 -8.04 -7.83 -19.66
C GLY A 32 -7.12 -8.09 -18.46
N PRO A 33 -7.49 -9.05 -17.59
CA PRO A 33 -6.67 -9.45 -16.45
C PRO A 33 -5.41 -10.15 -16.95
N GLN A 34 -4.30 -9.43 -16.94
CA GLN A 34 -2.97 -9.95 -17.26
C GLN A 34 -2.01 -9.56 -16.15
N ALA A 35 -1.08 -10.44 -15.85
CA ALA A 35 0.00 -10.11 -14.93
C ALA A 35 0.88 -9.04 -15.58
N ARG A 36 1.17 -7.98 -14.83
CA ARG A 36 2.02 -6.86 -15.25
C ARG A 36 3.25 -6.74 -14.37
N ASN A 37 4.31 -6.19 -14.92
CA ASN A 37 5.56 -5.92 -14.21
C ASN A 37 5.49 -4.57 -13.50
N TYR A 38 5.64 -4.60 -12.19
CA TYR A 38 5.70 -3.43 -11.33
C TYR A 38 7.08 -3.28 -10.72
N GLN A 39 7.47 -2.04 -10.49
CA GLN A 39 8.71 -1.69 -9.80
C GLN A 39 8.44 -0.63 -8.74
N ALA A 40 9.09 -0.77 -7.59
CA ALA A 40 9.04 0.24 -6.54
C ALA A 40 10.34 0.37 -5.75
N THR A 41 10.63 1.58 -5.28
CA THR A 41 11.66 1.79 -4.26
C THR A 41 11.03 1.63 -2.88
N ILE A 42 11.50 0.66 -2.11
CA ILE A 42 11.00 0.38 -0.76
C ILE A 42 12.13 0.60 0.23
N ALA A 43 11.86 1.38 1.28
CA ALA A 43 12.75 1.57 2.41
C ALA A 43 12.17 0.90 3.66
N ILE A 44 12.98 0.11 4.36
CA ILE A 44 12.66 -0.49 5.66
C ILE A 44 13.76 -0.09 6.64
N GLY A 45 13.44 0.81 7.58
CA GLY A 45 14.45 1.49 8.38
C GLY A 45 15.44 2.24 7.48
N ASP A 46 16.72 1.90 7.61
CA ASP A 46 17.83 2.49 6.84
C ASP A 46 18.13 1.76 5.52
N ARG A 47 17.48 0.61 5.27
CA ARG A 47 17.72 -0.18 4.06
C ARG A 47 16.77 0.28 2.95
N ILE A 48 17.33 0.86 1.90
CA ILE A 48 16.59 1.31 0.72
C ILE A 48 16.97 0.42 -0.46
N SER A 49 15.99 -0.12 -1.17
CA SER A 49 16.24 -0.99 -2.32
C SER A 49 15.08 -0.97 -3.30
N THR A 50 15.38 -1.25 -4.56
CA THR A 50 14.36 -1.46 -5.60
C THR A 50 13.77 -2.86 -5.48
N SER A 51 12.46 -2.95 -5.71
CA SER A 51 11.64 -4.16 -5.66
C SER A 51 10.92 -4.31 -6.98
N LYS A 52 10.75 -5.54 -7.45
CA LYS A 52 10.03 -5.85 -8.68
C LYS A 52 9.09 -7.00 -8.40
N ALA A 53 7.90 -6.96 -8.98
CA ALA A 53 6.95 -8.06 -8.91
C ALA A 53 6.09 -8.09 -10.19
N THR A 54 5.76 -9.31 -10.62
CA THR A 54 4.80 -9.55 -11.69
C THR A 54 3.48 -9.95 -11.04
N ALA A 55 2.42 -9.14 -11.20
CA ALA A 55 1.15 -9.38 -10.52
C ALA A 55 -0.04 -8.89 -11.35
N SER A 56 -1.25 -9.36 -11.01
CA SER A 56 -2.50 -8.96 -11.69
C SER A 56 -2.92 -7.51 -11.44
N GLY A 57 -2.29 -6.83 -10.46
CA GLY A 57 -2.59 -5.46 -10.12
C GLY A 57 -1.63 -4.87 -9.09
N PRO A 58 -1.72 -3.55 -8.84
CA PRO A 58 -0.76 -2.83 -8.01
C PRO A 58 -0.71 -3.30 -6.55
N LEU A 59 -1.86 -3.65 -5.96
CA LEU A 59 -1.89 -4.13 -4.57
C LEU A 59 -1.22 -5.49 -4.43
N ALA A 60 -1.53 -6.42 -5.34
CA ALA A 60 -0.92 -7.75 -5.36
C ALA A 60 0.60 -7.65 -5.60
N ALA A 61 1.05 -6.72 -6.44
CA ALA A 61 2.47 -6.45 -6.63
C ALA A 61 3.12 -5.90 -5.35
N LEU A 62 2.51 -4.90 -4.71
CA LEU A 62 3.08 -4.30 -3.51
C LEU A 62 3.15 -5.30 -2.37
N THR A 63 2.09 -6.06 -2.08
CA THR A 63 2.10 -7.04 -0.99
C THR A 63 3.10 -8.17 -1.26
N ALA A 64 3.28 -8.61 -2.51
CA ALA A 64 4.34 -9.55 -2.87
C ALA A 64 5.75 -8.97 -2.61
N MET A 65 6.01 -7.73 -3.06
CA MET A 65 7.29 -7.05 -2.81
C MET A 65 7.62 -6.88 -1.32
N LEU A 66 6.58 -6.66 -0.50
CA LEU A 66 6.70 -6.57 0.96
C LEU A 66 6.95 -7.95 1.59
N TYR A 67 6.22 -8.97 1.14
CA TYR A 67 6.39 -10.34 1.62
C TYR A 67 7.81 -10.86 1.38
N ASP A 68 8.37 -10.64 0.19
CA ASP A 68 9.75 -10.99 -0.14
C ASP A 68 10.78 -10.29 0.76
N ARG A 69 10.38 -9.21 1.44
CA ARG A 69 11.19 -8.45 2.40
C ARG A 69 10.87 -8.78 3.86
N GLY A 70 10.07 -9.81 4.11
CA GLY A 70 9.68 -10.25 5.45
C GLY A 70 8.58 -9.38 6.09
N VAL A 71 7.87 -8.57 5.30
CA VAL A 71 6.73 -7.77 5.77
C VAL A 71 5.44 -8.38 5.22
N ALA A 72 4.78 -9.19 6.04
CA ALA A 72 3.51 -9.81 5.67
C ALA A 72 2.35 -8.84 5.84
N VAL A 73 1.54 -8.68 4.78
CA VAL A 73 0.27 -7.95 4.82
C VAL A 73 -0.74 -8.68 3.95
N GLU A 74 -1.70 -9.33 4.60
CA GLU A 74 -2.85 -9.95 3.94
C GLU A 74 -4.07 -9.04 4.01
N MET A 75 -4.82 -8.94 2.90
CA MET A 75 -5.96 -8.04 2.79
C MET A 75 -7.24 -8.72 3.27
N LEU A 76 -7.83 -8.24 4.37
CA LEU A 76 -9.11 -8.74 4.90
C LEU A 76 -10.31 -7.95 4.40
N LYS A 77 -10.17 -6.62 4.29
CA LYS A 77 -11.20 -5.71 3.78
C LYS A 77 -10.56 -4.64 2.93
N PHE A 78 -11.26 -4.27 1.86
CA PHE A 78 -10.85 -3.18 0.97
C PHE A 78 -12.08 -2.37 0.59
N HIS A 79 -12.01 -1.06 0.81
CA HIS A 79 -13.05 -0.10 0.44
C HIS A 79 -12.39 1.11 -0.20
N GLN A 80 -12.91 1.56 -1.33
CA GLN A 80 -12.42 2.75 -2.01
C GLN A 80 -13.57 3.68 -2.33
N LEU A 81 -13.40 4.95 -1.97
CA LEU A 81 -14.42 5.99 -2.03
C LEU A 81 -13.83 7.21 -2.73
N ARG A 82 -14.58 7.77 -3.67
CA ARG A 82 -14.23 9.03 -4.31
C ARG A 82 -14.77 10.18 -3.47
N GLY A 83 -13.88 11.05 -3.03
CA GLY A 83 -14.25 12.36 -2.50
C GLY A 83 -14.09 13.44 -3.57
N ASP A 84 -14.32 14.69 -3.17
CA ASP A 84 -14.29 15.83 -4.09
C ASP A 84 -12.87 16.10 -4.62
N ASP A 85 -11.87 16.03 -3.74
CA ASP A 85 -10.47 16.37 -4.05
C ASP A 85 -9.53 15.16 -4.12
N GLY A 86 -10.07 13.94 -4.17
CA GLY A 86 -9.24 12.73 -4.24
C GLY A 86 -9.98 11.43 -3.96
N ILE A 87 -9.19 10.37 -3.81
CA ILE A 87 -9.65 9.02 -3.52
C ILE A 87 -9.20 8.64 -2.10
N ALA A 88 -10.16 8.23 -1.27
CA ALA A 88 -9.91 7.56 0.00
C ALA A 88 -9.91 6.05 -0.22
N THR A 89 -8.88 5.37 0.26
CA THR A 89 -8.84 3.91 0.32
C THR A 89 -8.71 3.49 1.77
N PHE A 90 -9.62 2.64 2.24
CA PHE A 90 -9.59 2.04 3.56
C PHE A 90 -9.32 0.55 3.42
N ILE A 91 -8.36 0.06 4.20
CA ILE A 91 -8.05 -1.36 4.24
C ILE A 91 -8.03 -1.87 5.66
N ARG A 92 -8.44 -3.12 5.83
CA ARG A 92 -8.12 -3.90 7.03
C ARG A 92 -7.14 -4.97 6.59
N GLY A 93 -5.93 -4.94 7.12
CA GLY A 93 -4.90 -5.94 6.85
C GLY A 93 -4.51 -6.72 8.09
N THR A 94 -3.82 -7.83 7.89
CA THR A 94 -3.28 -8.68 8.97
C THR A 94 -1.90 -9.20 8.62
N ASP A 95 -1.06 -9.43 9.64
CA ASP A 95 0.21 -10.16 9.55
C ASP A 95 0.07 -11.63 9.98
N GLY A 96 -1.16 -12.08 10.28
CA GLY A 96 -1.49 -13.40 10.81
C GLY A 96 -1.61 -13.46 12.35
N ALA A 97 -1.13 -12.44 13.06
CA ALA A 97 -1.23 -12.34 14.52
C ALA A 97 -2.19 -11.21 14.95
N HIS A 98 -2.09 -10.04 14.30
CA HIS A 98 -2.90 -8.87 14.55
C HIS A 98 -3.63 -8.44 13.29
N ASP A 99 -4.70 -7.66 13.45
CA ASP A 99 -5.33 -6.97 12.33
C ASP A 99 -5.45 -5.48 12.61
N GLU A 100 -5.26 -4.69 11.55
CA GLU A 100 -5.22 -3.24 11.66
C GLU A 100 -5.95 -2.59 10.49
N TRP A 101 -6.73 -1.56 10.83
CA TRP A 101 -7.31 -0.66 9.84
C TRP A 101 -6.30 0.41 9.46
N ALA A 102 -6.27 0.77 8.18
CA ALA A 102 -5.51 1.90 7.68
C ALA A 102 -6.24 2.59 6.53
N MET A 103 -5.83 3.82 6.27
CA MET A 103 -6.34 4.68 5.22
C MET A 103 -5.19 5.21 4.38
N GLY A 104 -5.44 5.39 3.09
CA GLY A 104 -4.67 6.26 2.21
C GLY A 104 -5.56 7.28 1.53
N TRP A 105 -5.01 8.47 1.29
CA TRP A 105 -5.61 9.52 0.49
C TRP A 105 -4.64 9.93 -0.62
N ALA A 106 -5.12 10.02 -1.86
CA ALA A 106 -4.35 10.53 -2.99
C ALA A 106 -5.27 11.00 -4.12
N PRO A 107 -4.78 11.80 -5.09
CA PRO A 107 -5.56 12.21 -6.27
C PRO A 107 -6.02 11.04 -7.15
N ASP A 108 -5.28 9.92 -7.17
CA ASP A 108 -5.64 8.73 -7.93
C ASP A 108 -5.83 7.48 -7.04
N ALA A 109 -6.65 6.56 -7.55
CA ALA A 109 -7.02 5.34 -6.85
C ALA A 109 -5.85 4.41 -6.55
N THR A 110 -4.82 4.38 -7.40
CA THR A 110 -3.68 3.49 -7.21
C THR A 110 -2.81 4.01 -6.08
N GLN A 111 -2.40 5.28 -6.13
CA GLN A 111 -1.59 5.90 -5.07
C GLN A 111 -2.31 5.89 -3.73
N SER A 112 -3.62 6.14 -3.72
CA SER A 112 -4.44 6.06 -2.51
C SER A 112 -4.35 4.66 -1.87
N ALA A 113 -4.50 3.61 -2.67
CA ALA A 113 -4.44 2.25 -2.18
C ALA A 113 -3.03 1.81 -1.75
N LEU A 114 -1.99 2.21 -2.49
CA LEU A 114 -0.60 1.94 -2.10
C LEU A 114 -0.28 2.57 -0.74
N ARG A 115 -0.69 3.83 -0.52
CA ARG A 115 -0.53 4.52 0.76
C ARG A 115 -1.26 3.79 1.90
N ALA A 116 -2.48 3.30 1.65
CA ALA A 116 -3.22 2.53 2.65
C ALA A 116 -2.49 1.25 3.06
N VAL A 117 -1.87 0.54 2.10
CA VAL A 117 -1.07 -0.68 2.37
C VAL A 117 0.16 -0.36 3.22
N ILE A 118 0.90 0.71 2.89
CA ILE A 118 2.07 1.12 3.67
C ILE A 118 1.68 1.54 5.09
N ALA A 119 0.59 2.31 5.23
CA ALA A 119 0.05 2.70 6.52
C ALA A 119 -0.35 1.46 7.35
N CYS A 120 -1.02 0.48 6.76
CA CYS A 120 -1.40 -0.76 7.44
C CYS A 120 -0.19 -1.56 7.91
N ALA A 121 0.81 -1.75 7.04
CA ALA A 121 2.03 -2.45 7.39
C ALA A 121 2.77 -1.79 8.59
N ASN A 122 2.86 -0.46 8.58
CA ASN A 122 3.47 0.29 9.68
C ASN A 122 2.66 0.16 10.97
N ARG A 123 1.33 0.14 10.90
CA ARG A 123 0.45 -0.06 12.07
C ARG A 123 0.58 -1.47 12.63
N LEU A 124 0.57 -2.50 11.79
CA LEU A 124 0.78 -3.90 12.21
C LEU A 124 2.13 -4.08 12.91
N SER A 125 3.17 -3.39 12.44
CA SER A 125 4.51 -3.45 13.05
C SER A 125 4.60 -2.76 14.42
N ALA A 126 3.60 -1.95 14.79
CA ALA A 126 3.54 -1.20 16.04
C ALA A 126 2.52 -1.75 17.04
N ALA A 127 1.74 -2.77 16.66
CA ALA A 127 0.75 -3.46 17.49
C ALA A 127 1.43 -4.50 18.40
#